data_AF-A0A7S2HCX9-F1
#
_entry.id   AF-A0A7S2HCX9-F1
#
_cell.length_a   1.000
_cell.length_b   1.000
_cell.length_c   1.000
_cell.angle_alpha   90.00
_cell.angle_beta   90.00
_cell.angle_gamma   90.00
#
_symmetry.space_group_name_H-M   'P 1'
#
loop_
_entity.id
_entity.type
_entity.pdbx_description
1 polymer ?
#
loop_
_entity_poly.entity_id
_entity_poly.type
_entity_poly.pdbx_seq_one_letter_code
_entity_poly.pdbx_strand_id
1 'polypeptide(L)'
;MSASLNGRHRVLVVGGGSWGTAIARLVAQNAQKDPAFFETIMLYLKDETIEGGARLSQVINERHENVKYLPGVALPSNVVAEPDLVKAAHEATLVLIAIPQQFIHRGLFSNIVAGCAPNCRYLSLVKGLSFKEHMTSDEFDALTVDLVPTLVSLQIQRETNGASVSVLMGANVATEVANDEFCEATIGVSEMEAGKVWFRLLNRPNFRVNVVTDVEGVEVCGGLKNVVAMAAGFCDGLKLGGNAKAAIVRIGLEELRRFGKHVFNAQESTFFESCGVGDVLTSCYSTSGRHRLCAEAFASTHAGRSWADIEREKLGGQSLADLDALQNLITYLRCKGVASSKYPLFSLVHSIAFEGRPASEITMLRDRHAWRVKTKSKYPRFAPLGELLILVAVVAAALVVLIPREAIVRPVLGSWQAAGSQIAAASTSRFSALFAPAAEAPLQPMKGKGKGDRRHGKA
;
A
#
# COMPACT_ATOMS: atom_id res chain seq x y z
N MET A 1 11.24 -23.94 -17.07
CA MET A 1 11.65 -23.04 -18.17
C MET A 1 11.03 -23.51 -19.47
N SER A 2 10.01 -22.81 -19.95
CA SER A 2 9.69 -22.71 -21.38
C SER A 2 9.16 -21.29 -21.54
N ALA A 3 10.11 -20.40 -21.82
CA ALA A 3 9.87 -19.03 -22.20
C ALA A 3 9.18 -19.02 -23.57
N SER A 4 8.33 -18.02 -23.80
CA SER A 4 8.00 -17.42 -25.10
C SER A 4 8.56 -18.12 -26.35
N LEU A 5 7.72 -18.34 -27.35
CA LEU A 5 8.02 -18.95 -28.65
C LEU A 5 9.27 -18.46 -29.41
N ASN A 6 10.03 -17.46 -28.94
CA ASN A 6 11.37 -17.07 -29.41
C ASN A 6 12.17 -16.23 -28.38
N GLY A 7 11.93 -16.40 -27.08
CA GLY A 7 12.51 -15.50 -26.05
C GLY A 7 11.86 -14.10 -25.95
N ARG A 8 10.79 -13.83 -26.74
CA ARG A 8 10.08 -12.53 -26.82
C ARG A 8 8.69 -12.56 -26.22
N HIS A 9 8.31 -11.50 -25.52
CA HIS A 9 7.03 -11.37 -24.86
C HIS A 9 5.98 -10.67 -25.73
N ARG A 10 4.84 -11.33 -25.96
CA ARG A 10 3.61 -10.68 -26.45
C ARG A 10 2.85 -10.07 -25.28
N VAL A 11 2.42 -8.82 -25.44
CA VAL A 11 1.80 -8.01 -24.38
C VAL A 11 0.35 -7.72 -24.73
N LEU A 12 -0.54 -8.02 -23.79
CA LEU A 12 -1.95 -7.64 -23.81
C LEU A 12 -2.24 -6.71 -22.63
N VAL A 13 -2.89 -5.59 -22.90
CA VAL A 13 -3.51 -4.72 -21.90
C VAL A 13 -5.03 -4.93 -21.93
N VAL A 14 -5.59 -5.40 -20.81
CA VAL A 14 -7.03 -5.61 -20.63
C VAL A 14 -7.61 -4.37 -19.96
N GLY A 15 -8.34 -3.56 -20.72
CA GLY A 15 -9.06 -2.38 -20.24
C GLY A 15 -8.74 -1.12 -21.03
N GLY A 16 -9.66 -0.66 -21.89
CA GLY A 16 -9.55 0.59 -22.66
C GLY A 16 -9.98 1.86 -21.91
N GLY A 17 -9.95 1.87 -20.59
CA GLY A 17 -10.20 3.09 -19.80
C GLY A 17 -9.01 4.06 -19.85
N SER A 18 -9.10 5.19 -19.14
CA SER A 18 -8.04 6.20 -19.10
C SER A 18 -6.68 5.59 -18.70
N TRP A 19 -6.67 4.80 -17.62
CA TRP A 19 -5.45 4.18 -17.11
C TRP A 19 -4.88 3.09 -18.03
N GLY A 20 -5.70 2.15 -18.48
CA GLY A 20 -5.23 1.09 -19.38
C GLY A 20 -4.76 1.63 -20.73
N THR A 21 -5.37 2.71 -21.23
CA THR A 21 -4.90 3.41 -22.44
C THR A 21 -3.54 4.10 -22.21
N ALA A 22 -3.37 4.81 -21.09
CA ALA A 22 -2.09 5.46 -20.75
C ALA A 22 -0.96 4.43 -20.59
N ILE A 23 -1.27 3.28 -19.97
CA ILE A 23 -0.32 2.17 -19.84
C ILE A 23 -0.02 1.52 -21.19
N ALA A 24 -1.02 1.29 -22.05
CA ALA A 24 -0.82 0.76 -23.40
C ALA A 24 0.16 1.63 -24.21
N ARG A 25 -0.01 2.96 -24.16
CA ARG A 25 0.93 3.93 -24.74
C ARG A 25 2.34 3.76 -24.18
N LEU A 26 2.47 3.71 -22.87
CA LEU A 26 3.76 3.61 -22.19
C LEU A 26 4.50 2.32 -22.56
N VAL A 27 3.83 1.16 -22.48
CA VAL A 27 4.43 -0.14 -22.79
C VAL A 27 4.75 -0.27 -24.27
N ALA A 28 3.94 0.33 -25.16
CA ALA A 28 4.21 0.36 -26.60
C ALA A 28 5.51 1.09 -26.94
N GLN A 29 5.79 2.21 -26.28
CA GLN A 29 7.03 2.97 -26.49
C GLN A 29 8.26 2.22 -25.98
N ASN A 30 8.12 1.40 -24.94
CA ASN A 30 9.21 0.58 -24.42
C ASN A 30 9.44 -0.67 -25.28
N ALA A 31 8.37 -1.33 -25.70
CA ALA A 31 8.45 -2.52 -26.54
C ALA A 31 9.13 -2.27 -27.90
N GLN A 32 8.98 -1.06 -28.47
CA GLN A 32 9.71 -0.65 -29.68
C GLN A 32 11.24 -0.61 -29.51
N LYS A 33 11.72 -0.42 -28.27
CA LYS A 33 13.15 -0.22 -27.98
C LYS A 33 13.81 -1.46 -27.40
N ASP A 34 13.03 -2.44 -26.98
CA ASP A 34 13.53 -3.61 -26.29
C ASP A 34 13.18 -4.89 -27.06
N PRO A 35 14.17 -5.59 -27.64
CA PRO A 35 13.94 -6.78 -28.46
C PRO A 35 13.33 -7.95 -27.69
N ALA A 36 13.29 -7.91 -26.36
CA ALA A 36 12.59 -8.91 -25.55
C ALA A 36 11.07 -8.84 -25.66
N PHE A 37 10.50 -7.83 -26.33
CA PHE A 37 9.05 -7.69 -26.53
C PHE A 37 8.71 -7.68 -28.02
N PHE A 38 7.51 -8.17 -28.36
CA PHE A 38 6.91 -7.85 -29.65
C PHE A 38 6.52 -6.38 -29.67
N GLU A 39 6.72 -5.71 -30.80
CA GLU A 39 6.40 -4.28 -30.92
C GLU A 39 4.91 -4.04 -30.73
N THR A 40 4.06 -4.90 -31.30
CA THR A 40 2.61 -4.79 -31.18
C THR A 40 2.13 -5.01 -29.75
N ILE A 41 1.39 -4.03 -29.23
CA ILE A 41 0.67 -4.10 -27.96
C ILE A 41 -0.82 -4.25 -28.24
N MET A 42 -1.40 -5.35 -27.80
CA MET A 42 -2.85 -5.55 -27.90
C MET A 42 -3.54 -4.78 -26.77
N LEU A 43 -4.53 -3.96 -27.12
CA LEU A 43 -5.40 -3.26 -26.18
C LEU A 43 -6.81 -3.83 -26.30
N TYR A 44 -7.24 -4.61 -25.31
CA TYR A 44 -8.62 -5.02 -25.21
C TYR A 44 -9.49 -3.95 -24.56
N LEU A 45 -10.63 -3.68 -25.17
CA LEU A 45 -11.67 -2.82 -24.62
C LEU A 45 -13.06 -3.34 -24.97
N LYS A 46 -14.03 -3.06 -24.10
CA LYS A 46 -15.43 -3.23 -24.46
C LYS A 46 -15.74 -2.24 -25.58
N ASP A 47 -16.20 -2.77 -26.70
CA ASP A 47 -16.39 -1.98 -27.89
C ASP A 47 -17.72 -1.24 -27.83
N GLU A 48 -17.62 0.08 -27.82
CA GLU A 48 -18.74 1.00 -27.68
C GLU A 48 -18.90 1.80 -28.96
N THR A 49 -20.14 2.19 -29.25
CA THR A 49 -20.42 3.12 -30.36
C THR A 49 -20.22 4.53 -29.85
N ILE A 50 -19.35 5.31 -30.51
CA ILE A 50 -19.12 6.72 -30.18
C ILE A 50 -20.05 7.64 -30.99
N GLU A 51 -20.05 8.93 -30.65
CA GLU A 51 -20.75 9.96 -31.43
C GLU A 51 -20.30 9.90 -32.90
N GLY A 52 -21.27 9.83 -33.82
CA GLY A 52 -21.02 9.59 -35.24
C GLY A 52 -21.14 8.13 -35.70
N GLY A 53 -21.44 7.18 -34.79
CA GLY A 53 -21.81 5.80 -35.14
C GLY A 53 -20.63 4.84 -35.34
N ALA A 54 -19.39 5.33 -35.30
CA ALA A 54 -18.19 4.50 -35.38
C ALA A 54 -17.96 3.68 -34.11
N ARG A 55 -17.27 2.54 -34.25
CA ARG A 55 -16.85 1.71 -33.11
C ARG A 55 -15.58 2.29 -32.49
N LEU A 56 -15.53 2.37 -31.16
CA LEU A 56 -14.38 2.95 -30.46
C LEU A 56 -13.06 2.25 -30.80
N SER A 57 -13.08 0.93 -30.93
CA SER A 57 -11.89 0.16 -31.34
C SER A 57 -11.37 0.56 -32.72
N GLN A 58 -12.27 0.77 -33.70
CA GLN A 58 -11.90 1.23 -35.05
C GLN A 58 -11.31 2.64 -35.00
N VAL A 59 -11.92 3.55 -34.25
CA VAL A 59 -11.46 4.93 -34.09
C VAL A 59 -10.06 4.96 -33.47
N ILE A 60 -9.80 4.12 -32.47
CA ILE A 60 -8.46 3.98 -31.87
C ILE A 60 -7.45 3.49 -32.91
N ASN A 61 -7.79 2.49 -33.71
CA ASN A 61 -6.87 1.95 -34.72
C ASN A 61 -6.60 2.91 -35.89
N GLU A 62 -7.57 3.74 -36.27
CA GLU A 62 -7.44 4.69 -37.39
C GLU A 62 -6.81 6.01 -36.97
N ARG A 63 -7.20 6.54 -35.81
CA ARG A 63 -6.76 7.86 -35.33
C ARG A 63 -5.62 7.78 -34.32
N HIS A 64 -5.32 6.59 -33.81
CA HIS A 64 -4.39 6.39 -32.72
C HIS A 64 -4.72 7.27 -31.51
N GLU A 65 -6.00 7.35 -31.14
CA GLU A 65 -6.47 8.13 -30.00
C GLU A 65 -7.70 7.46 -29.37
N ASN A 66 -7.70 7.34 -28.04
CA ASN A 66 -8.91 6.96 -27.31
C ASN A 66 -9.74 8.20 -26.97
N VAL A 67 -10.49 8.67 -27.96
CA VAL A 67 -11.27 9.92 -27.92
C VAL A 67 -12.27 9.98 -26.76
N LYS A 68 -12.67 8.84 -26.19
CA LYS A 68 -13.63 8.78 -25.08
C LYS A 68 -12.96 8.81 -23.71
N TYR A 69 -11.92 8.00 -23.51
CA TYR A 69 -11.36 7.76 -22.17
C TYR A 69 -10.01 8.44 -21.93
N LEU A 70 -9.33 8.89 -22.98
CA LEU A 70 -8.06 9.62 -22.90
C LEU A 70 -7.93 10.61 -24.07
N PRO A 71 -8.84 11.59 -24.18
CA PRO A 71 -8.87 12.53 -25.30
C PRO A 71 -7.61 13.41 -25.34
N GLY A 72 -7.16 13.74 -26.54
CA GLY A 72 -6.01 14.60 -26.80
C GLY A 72 -4.64 13.91 -26.66
N VAL A 73 -4.61 12.62 -26.35
CA VAL A 73 -3.36 11.85 -26.20
C VAL A 73 -3.19 10.92 -27.39
N ALA A 74 -2.14 11.17 -28.18
CA ALA A 74 -1.74 10.29 -29.27
C ALA A 74 -1.14 8.97 -28.74
N LEU A 75 -1.65 7.86 -29.27
CA LEU A 75 -1.13 6.52 -29.09
C LEU A 75 -0.08 6.20 -30.16
N PRO A 76 0.97 5.44 -29.81
CA PRO A 76 1.87 4.86 -30.79
C PRO A 76 1.12 3.95 -31.78
N SER A 77 1.57 3.91 -33.03
CA SER A 77 0.93 3.10 -34.09
C SER A 77 0.99 1.59 -33.87
N ASN A 78 1.86 1.13 -32.97
CA ASN A 78 1.96 -0.26 -32.54
C ASN A 78 0.98 -0.64 -31.41
N VAL A 79 0.10 0.27 -30.97
CA VAL A 79 -1.05 -0.08 -30.12
C VAL A 79 -2.23 -0.47 -31.02
N VAL A 80 -2.74 -1.69 -30.84
CA VAL A 80 -3.87 -2.21 -31.62
C VAL A 80 -5.04 -2.50 -30.71
N ALA A 81 -6.15 -1.79 -30.92
CA ALA A 81 -7.42 -2.04 -30.28
C ALA A 81 -8.10 -3.27 -30.86
N GLU A 82 -8.36 -4.28 -30.03
CA GLU A 82 -9.05 -5.51 -30.41
C GLU A 82 -10.20 -5.79 -29.44
N PRO A 83 -11.47 -5.72 -29.91
CA PRO A 83 -12.63 -5.89 -29.05
C PRO A 83 -12.98 -7.35 -28.72
N ASP A 84 -12.46 -8.32 -29.46
CA ASP A 84 -12.59 -9.74 -29.14
C ASP A 84 -11.48 -10.17 -28.17
N LEU A 85 -11.86 -10.49 -26.93
CA LEU A 85 -10.90 -10.79 -25.87
C LEU A 85 -10.05 -12.03 -26.16
N VAL A 86 -10.58 -13.04 -26.85
CA VAL A 86 -9.84 -14.26 -27.18
C VAL A 86 -8.79 -13.94 -28.26
N LYS A 87 -9.17 -13.14 -29.27
CA LYS A 87 -8.22 -12.66 -30.30
C LYS A 87 -7.16 -11.74 -29.71
N ALA A 88 -7.55 -10.81 -28.84
CA ALA A 88 -6.63 -9.91 -28.16
C ALA A 88 -5.62 -10.67 -27.30
N ALA A 89 -6.04 -11.77 -26.69
CA ALA A 89 -5.20 -12.62 -25.84
C ALA A 89 -4.34 -13.62 -26.60
N HIS A 90 -4.51 -13.77 -27.92
CA HIS A 90 -3.84 -14.78 -28.73
C HIS A 90 -2.32 -14.80 -28.52
N GLU A 91 -1.80 -15.90 -27.97
CA GLU A 91 -0.39 -16.12 -27.60
C GLU A 91 0.20 -15.07 -26.64
N ALA A 92 -0.63 -14.29 -25.93
CA ALA A 92 -0.14 -13.33 -24.96
C ALA A 92 0.65 -14.05 -23.85
N THR A 93 1.83 -13.53 -23.55
CA THR A 93 2.71 -14.06 -22.47
C THR A 93 2.72 -13.15 -21.25
N LEU A 94 2.36 -11.88 -21.43
CA LEU A 94 2.24 -10.87 -20.40
C LEU A 94 0.88 -10.19 -20.55
N VAL A 95 0.08 -10.21 -19.47
CA VAL A 95 -1.25 -9.61 -19.44
C VAL A 95 -1.32 -8.58 -18.33
N LEU A 96 -1.60 -7.32 -18.69
CA LEU A 96 -1.81 -6.23 -17.75
C LEU A 96 -3.32 -6.04 -17.57
N ILE A 97 -3.81 -6.16 -16.34
CA ILE A 97 -5.23 -6.00 -15.99
C ILE A 97 -5.46 -4.59 -15.47
N ALA A 98 -6.11 -3.74 -16.27
CA ALA A 98 -6.36 -2.33 -15.99
C ALA A 98 -7.86 -1.97 -16.10
N ILE A 99 -8.71 -2.85 -15.57
CA ILE A 99 -10.17 -2.67 -15.48
C ILE A 99 -10.61 -2.37 -14.04
N PRO A 100 -11.77 -1.73 -13.83
CA PRO A 100 -12.37 -1.62 -12.51
C PRO A 100 -12.63 -3.01 -11.87
N GLN A 101 -12.49 -3.09 -10.53
CA GLN A 101 -12.54 -4.35 -9.78
C GLN A 101 -13.83 -5.16 -9.99
N GLN A 102 -14.97 -4.48 -10.20
CA GLN A 102 -16.28 -5.12 -10.40
C GLN A 102 -16.36 -5.94 -11.70
N PHE A 103 -15.43 -5.73 -12.64
CA PHE A 103 -15.37 -6.48 -13.89
C PHE A 103 -14.43 -7.69 -13.81
N ILE A 104 -13.85 -7.97 -12.64
CA ILE A 104 -13.00 -9.14 -12.41
C ILE A 104 -13.90 -10.32 -12.08
N HIS A 105 -14.22 -11.13 -13.08
CA HIS A 105 -15.07 -12.31 -12.93
C HIS A 105 -14.63 -13.45 -13.84
N ARG A 106 -15.04 -14.68 -13.50
CA ARG A 106 -14.66 -15.92 -14.20
C ARG A 106 -14.82 -15.86 -15.72
N GLY A 107 -15.94 -15.33 -16.22
CA GLY A 107 -16.19 -15.21 -17.67
C GLY A 107 -15.19 -14.33 -18.43
N LEU A 108 -14.58 -13.33 -17.79
CA LEU A 108 -13.52 -12.52 -18.39
C LEU A 108 -12.25 -13.36 -18.53
N PHE A 109 -11.83 -14.00 -17.44
CA PHE A 109 -10.60 -14.77 -17.40
C PHE A 109 -10.66 -16.06 -18.20
N SER A 110 -11.83 -16.69 -18.35
CA SER A 110 -11.99 -17.84 -19.25
C SER A 110 -11.60 -17.50 -20.69
N ASN A 111 -11.98 -16.30 -21.16
CA ASN A 111 -11.63 -15.83 -22.50
C ASN A 111 -10.15 -15.45 -22.61
N ILE A 112 -9.60 -14.80 -21.59
CA ILE A 112 -8.16 -14.46 -21.54
C ILE A 112 -7.32 -15.75 -21.58
N VAL A 113 -7.60 -16.68 -20.68
CA VAL A 113 -6.86 -17.95 -20.56
C VAL A 113 -7.00 -18.80 -21.82
N ALA A 114 -8.14 -18.76 -22.52
CA ALA A 114 -8.33 -19.48 -23.77
C ALA A 114 -7.43 -18.98 -24.91
N GLY A 115 -7.07 -17.69 -24.93
CA GLY A 115 -6.18 -17.11 -25.95
C GLY A 115 -4.70 -17.10 -25.56
N CYS A 116 -4.39 -16.98 -24.26
CA CYS A 116 -3.03 -16.80 -23.76
C CYS A 116 -2.09 -17.98 -24.06
N ALA A 117 -0.79 -17.67 -24.13
CA ALA A 117 0.25 -18.69 -24.17
C ALA A 117 0.35 -19.45 -22.82
N PRO A 118 0.85 -20.70 -22.83
CA PRO A 118 1.19 -21.41 -21.60
C PRO A 118 2.14 -20.57 -20.71
N ASN A 119 1.94 -20.61 -19.39
CA ASN A 119 2.72 -19.85 -18.40
C ASN A 119 2.65 -18.32 -18.54
N CYS A 120 1.55 -17.79 -19.10
CA CYS A 120 1.28 -16.36 -19.12
C CYS A 120 1.38 -15.75 -17.71
N ARG A 121 2.02 -14.58 -17.60
CA ARG A 121 2.15 -13.82 -16.36
C ARG A 121 1.16 -12.67 -16.36
N TYR A 122 0.62 -12.37 -15.18
CA TYR A 122 -0.35 -11.30 -15.01
C TYR A 122 0.23 -10.17 -14.16
N LEU A 123 -0.09 -8.94 -14.53
CA LEU A 123 0.15 -7.76 -13.71
C LEU A 123 -1.19 -7.09 -13.44
N SER A 124 -1.63 -7.05 -12.18
CA SER A 124 -2.81 -6.30 -11.78
C SER A 124 -2.46 -4.84 -11.55
N LEU A 125 -3.17 -3.94 -12.22
CA LEU A 125 -3.10 -2.50 -12.00
C LEU A 125 -4.36 -1.99 -11.28
N VAL A 126 -5.16 -2.93 -10.77
CA VAL A 126 -6.47 -2.66 -10.17
C VAL A 126 -6.29 -2.24 -8.72
N LYS A 127 -6.62 -0.99 -8.42
CA LYS A 127 -6.63 -0.46 -7.06
C LYS A 127 -7.98 -0.79 -6.42
N GLY A 128 -7.99 -1.71 -5.46
CA GLY A 128 -9.21 -2.12 -4.75
C GLY A 128 -8.93 -3.20 -3.73
N LEU A 129 -9.88 -3.39 -2.81
CA LEU A 129 -9.88 -4.48 -1.84
C LEU A 129 -11.27 -5.13 -1.85
N SER A 130 -11.34 -6.36 -2.33
CA SER A 130 -12.58 -7.13 -2.36
C SER A 130 -12.88 -7.74 -0.99
N PHE A 131 -14.14 -8.02 -0.72
CA PHE A 131 -14.58 -8.73 0.47
C PHE A 131 -15.46 -9.89 0.04
N LYS A 132 -15.06 -11.11 0.38
CA LYS A 132 -15.78 -12.33 -0.02
C LYS A 132 -16.32 -13.04 1.19
N GLU A 133 -17.56 -13.49 1.08
CA GLU A 133 -18.15 -14.39 2.06
C GLU A 133 -17.42 -15.74 2.01
N HIS A 134 -16.84 -16.12 3.13
CA HIS A 134 -16.29 -17.44 3.35
C HIS A 134 -17.25 -18.18 4.27
N MET A 135 -17.88 -19.20 3.72
CA MET A 135 -18.66 -20.15 4.50
C MET A 135 -17.69 -21.06 5.24
N THR A 136 -17.79 -21.11 6.57
CA THR A 136 -17.11 -22.11 7.39
C THR A 136 -18.15 -22.88 8.20
N SER A 137 -18.06 -24.20 8.16
CA SER A 137 -18.76 -25.07 9.12
C SER A 137 -17.85 -25.23 10.33
N ASP A 138 -18.34 -24.89 11.51
CA ASP A 138 -17.67 -25.29 12.74
C ASP A 138 -17.93 -26.78 13.06
N GLU A 139 -17.32 -27.29 14.15
CA GLU A 139 -17.48 -28.70 14.57
C GLU A 139 -18.94 -29.07 14.89
N PHE A 140 -19.86 -28.10 14.95
CA PHE A 140 -21.28 -28.27 15.25
C PHE A 140 -22.19 -28.06 14.03
N ASP A 141 -21.65 -28.05 12.81
CA ASP A 141 -22.39 -27.80 11.55
C ASP A 141 -23.11 -26.43 11.50
N ALA A 142 -22.74 -25.47 12.36
CA ALA A 142 -23.24 -24.11 12.25
C ALA A 142 -22.51 -23.41 11.09
N LEU A 143 -23.28 -23.04 10.07
CA LEU A 143 -22.78 -22.28 8.94
C LEU A 143 -22.49 -20.85 9.39
N THR A 144 -21.22 -20.49 9.45
CA THR A 144 -20.77 -19.12 9.70
C THR A 144 -20.34 -18.48 8.38
N VAL A 145 -20.91 -17.31 8.08
CA VAL A 145 -20.51 -16.47 6.94
C VAL A 145 -19.50 -15.46 7.45
N ASP A 146 -18.23 -15.68 7.17
CA ASP A 146 -17.17 -14.73 7.48
C ASP A 146 -16.89 -13.86 6.25
N LEU A 147 -17.04 -12.54 6.39
CA LEU A 147 -16.61 -11.61 5.35
C LEU A 147 -15.08 -11.49 5.40
N VAL A 148 -14.37 -11.95 4.37
CA VAL A 148 -12.90 -11.99 4.35
C VAL A 148 -12.34 -10.98 3.34
N PRO A 149 -11.45 -10.05 3.78
CA PRO A 149 -10.70 -9.20 2.88
C PRO A 149 -9.89 -10.05 1.91
N THR A 150 -10.08 -9.83 0.62
CA THR A 150 -9.46 -10.60 -0.47
C THR A 150 -8.78 -9.63 -1.43
N LEU A 151 -7.49 -9.85 -1.64
CA LEU A 151 -6.71 -9.11 -2.63
C LEU A 151 -7.15 -9.46 -4.05
N VAL A 152 -7.11 -8.47 -4.93
CA VAL A 152 -7.48 -8.65 -6.34
C VAL A 152 -6.50 -9.60 -7.04
N SER A 153 -5.21 -9.56 -6.69
CA SER A 153 -4.21 -10.50 -7.19
C SER A 153 -4.56 -11.95 -6.90
N LEU A 154 -5.04 -12.25 -5.68
CA LEU A 154 -5.50 -13.59 -5.29
C LEU A 154 -6.76 -14.01 -6.06
N GLN A 155 -7.65 -13.06 -6.33
CA GLN A 155 -8.81 -13.33 -7.18
C GLN A 155 -8.39 -13.66 -8.61
N ILE A 156 -7.51 -12.86 -9.22
CA ILE A 156 -6.98 -13.11 -10.56
C ILE A 156 -6.28 -14.47 -10.59
N GLN A 157 -5.42 -14.77 -9.62
CA GLN A 157 -4.70 -16.03 -9.53
C GLN A 157 -5.65 -17.24 -9.55
N ARG A 158 -6.77 -17.18 -8.81
CA ARG A 158 -7.79 -18.23 -8.82
C ARG A 158 -8.44 -18.38 -10.20
N GLU A 159 -8.80 -17.27 -10.84
CA GLU A 159 -9.44 -17.27 -12.16
C GLU A 159 -8.47 -17.67 -13.30
N THR A 160 -7.16 -17.60 -13.06
CA THR A 160 -6.11 -17.97 -14.00
C THR A 160 -5.41 -19.29 -13.64
N ASN A 161 -6.12 -20.22 -12.99
CA ASN A 161 -5.63 -21.55 -12.63
C ASN A 161 -4.28 -21.55 -11.88
N GLY A 162 -4.08 -20.59 -10.96
CA GLY A 162 -2.87 -20.50 -10.14
C GLY A 162 -1.71 -19.75 -10.79
N ALA A 163 -1.90 -19.05 -11.92
CA ALA A 163 -0.84 -18.28 -12.55
C ALA A 163 -0.21 -17.23 -11.61
N SER A 164 1.04 -16.87 -11.89
CA SER A 164 1.74 -15.81 -11.14
C SER A 164 1.12 -14.45 -11.45
N VAL A 165 0.74 -13.74 -10.39
CA VAL A 165 0.16 -12.40 -10.45
C VAL A 165 1.06 -11.43 -9.70
N SER A 166 1.61 -10.48 -10.43
CA SER A 166 2.28 -9.30 -9.90
C SER A 166 1.27 -8.15 -9.76
N VAL A 167 1.62 -7.11 -9.02
CA VAL A 167 0.77 -5.92 -8.86
C VAL A 167 1.57 -4.65 -9.14
N LEU A 168 0.92 -3.61 -9.67
CA LEU A 168 1.50 -2.27 -9.81
C LEU A 168 0.59 -1.25 -9.17
N MET A 169 1.10 -0.57 -8.14
CA MET A 169 0.42 0.51 -7.43
C MET A 169 1.36 1.72 -7.34
N GLY A 170 0.85 2.93 -7.16
CA GLY A 170 1.71 4.12 -7.09
C GLY A 170 0.97 5.44 -7.25
N ALA A 171 1.68 6.54 -7.04
CA ALA A 171 1.23 7.89 -7.31
C ALA A 171 1.25 8.19 -8.82
N ASN A 172 0.26 7.68 -9.56
CA ASN A 172 0.28 7.67 -11.03
C ASN A 172 -1.08 8.00 -11.67
N VAL A 173 -1.45 9.29 -11.68
CA VAL A 173 -2.68 9.73 -12.34
C VAL A 173 -2.57 9.49 -13.85
N ALA A 174 -3.60 8.89 -14.45
CA ALA A 174 -3.56 8.42 -15.83
C ALA A 174 -3.24 9.52 -16.86
N THR A 175 -3.82 10.71 -16.70
CA THR A 175 -3.57 11.85 -17.59
C THR A 175 -2.15 12.38 -17.47
N GLU A 176 -1.60 12.46 -16.25
CA GLU A 176 -0.22 12.90 -16.00
C GLU A 176 0.78 11.91 -16.62
N VAL A 177 0.54 10.61 -16.44
CA VAL A 177 1.34 9.55 -17.09
C VAL A 177 1.24 9.61 -18.61
N ALA A 178 0.05 9.86 -19.15
CA ALA A 178 -0.17 9.99 -20.58
C ALA A 178 0.55 11.20 -21.19
N ASN A 179 0.69 12.27 -20.41
CA ASN A 179 1.40 13.49 -20.76
C ASN A 179 2.92 13.41 -20.56
N ASP A 180 3.45 12.22 -20.21
CA ASP A 180 4.86 12.01 -19.85
C ASP A 180 5.33 12.89 -18.68
N GLU A 181 4.43 13.29 -17.77
CA GLU A 181 4.81 13.95 -16.53
C GLU A 181 5.49 12.96 -15.59
N PHE A 182 6.45 13.44 -14.80
CA PHE A 182 7.23 12.57 -13.92
C PHE A 182 6.36 11.98 -12.81
N CYS A 183 6.35 10.66 -12.71
CA CYS A 183 5.80 9.95 -11.57
C CYS A 183 6.55 8.65 -11.27
N GLU A 184 6.18 8.01 -10.17
CA GLU A 184 6.77 6.76 -9.72
C GLU A 184 5.69 5.69 -9.49
N ALA A 185 6.06 4.42 -9.65
CA ALA A 185 5.22 3.28 -9.32
C ALA A 185 6.03 2.19 -8.63
N THR A 186 5.33 1.35 -7.86
CA THR A 186 5.89 0.20 -7.17
C THR A 186 5.27 -1.07 -7.76
N ILE A 187 6.10 -2.02 -8.17
CA ILE A 187 5.68 -3.34 -8.62
C ILE A 187 5.96 -4.35 -7.51
N GLY A 188 4.90 -4.97 -7.00
CA GLY A 188 4.99 -6.10 -6.10
C GLY A 188 5.06 -7.40 -6.90
N VAL A 189 6.07 -8.23 -6.64
CA VAL A 189 6.25 -9.54 -7.28
C VAL A 189 6.49 -10.65 -6.28
N SER A 190 5.98 -11.84 -6.53
CA SER A 190 6.34 -13.04 -5.77
C SER A 190 7.70 -13.60 -6.20
N GLU A 191 8.07 -13.40 -7.47
CA GLU A 191 9.33 -13.86 -8.05
C GLU A 191 10.08 -12.72 -8.75
N MET A 192 11.36 -12.55 -8.42
CA MET A 192 12.18 -11.47 -8.97
C MET A 192 12.38 -11.57 -10.49
N GLU A 193 12.31 -12.78 -11.07
CA GLU A 193 12.36 -12.97 -12.52
C GLU A 193 11.17 -12.32 -13.24
N ALA A 194 9.98 -12.36 -12.65
CA ALA A 194 8.84 -11.60 -13.17
C ALA A 194 9.10 -10.09 -13.02
N GLY A 195 9.67 -9.67 -11.88
CA GLY A 195 10.04 -8.29 -11.60
C GLY A 195 10.97 -7.67 -12.65
N LYS A 196 12.00 -8.40 -13.10
CA LYS A 196 12.91 -7.96 -14.16
C LYS A 196 12.20 -7.72 -15.49
N VAL A 197 11.27 -8.60 -15.85
CA VAL A 197 10.49 -8.47 -17.09
C VAL A 197 9.53 -7.27 -17.01
N TRP A 198 8.82 -7.11 -15.89
CA TRP A 198 7.94 -5.97 -15.68
C TRP A 198 8.69 -4.64 -15.63
N PHE A 199 9.84 -4.61 -14.97
CA PHE A 199 10.70 -3.42 -14.93
C PHE A 199 11.12 -2.99 -16.33
N ARG A 200 11.58 -3.91 -17.18
CA ARG A 200 11.95 -3.60 -18.58
C ARG A 200 10.76 -3.08 -19.39
N LEU A 201 9.57 -3.63 -19.16
CA LEU A 201 8.36 -3.23 -19.88
C LEU A 201 7.84 -1.85 -19.46
N LEU A 202 7.99 -1.46 -18.19
CA LEU A 202 7.30 -0.31 -17.60
C LEU A 202 8.22 0.85 -17.21
N ASN A 203 9.46 0.61 -16.83
CA ASN A 203 10.34 1.67 -16.34
C ASN A 203 10.75 2.63 -17.46
N ARG A 204 10.64 3.94 -17.20
CA ARG A 204 11.03 5.03 -18.10
C ARG A 204 11.57 6.23 -17.32
N PRO A 205 12.23 7.19 -17.99
CA PRO A 205 12.69 8.43 -17.34
C PRO A 205 11.62 9.14 -16.51
N ASN A 206 10.40 9.27 -17.04
CA ASN A 206 9.27 9.95 -16.40
C ASN A 206 8.24 8.99 -15.76
N PHE A 207 8.49 7.68 -15.80
CA PHE A 207 7.69 6.68 -15.08
C PHE A 207 8.65 5.71 -14.41
N ARG A 208 9.14 6.09 -13.22
CA ARG A 208 10.15 5.31 -12.51
C ARG A 208 9.49 4.18 -11.73
N VAL A 209 10.01 2.98 -11.91
CA VAL A 209 9.47 1.79 -11.26
C VAL A 209 10.43 1.28 -10.20
N ASN A 210 9.95 1.10 -8.97
CA ASN A 210 10.64 0.29 -7.97
C ASN A 210 10.00 -1.10 -7.89
N VAL A 211 10.81 -2.16 -7.75
CA VAL A 211 10.33 -3.54 -7.67
C VAL A 211 10.59 -4.08 -6.26
N VAL A 212 9.54 -4.60 -5.62
CA VAL A 212 9.59 -5.17 -4.27
C VAL A 212 8.99 -6.57 -4.26
N THR A 213 9.35 -7.37 -3.25
CA THR A 213 8.86 -8.75 -3.09
C THR A 213 7.61 -8.88 -2.23
N ASP A 214 6.91 -7.77 -1.98
CA ASP A 214 5.75 -7.68 -1.09
C ASP A 214 4.49 -7.35 -1.91
N VAL A 215 3.94 -8.36 -2.60
CA VAL A 215 2.72 -8.22 -3.43
C VAL A 215 1.58 -7.68 -2.58
N GLU A 216 1.38 -8.30 -1.42
CA GLU A 216 0.30 -8.00 -0.50
C GLU A 216 0.39 -6.57 0.03
N GLY A 217 1.56 -6.14 0.50
CA GLY A 217 1.75 -4.78 0.99
C GLY A 217 1.53 -3.73 -0.09
N VAL A 218 2.03 -3.96 -1.30
CA VAL A 218 1.83 -3.04 -2.44
C VAL A 218 0.35 -2.88 -2.76
N GLU A 219 -0.38 -3.99 -2.83
CA GLU A 219 -1.79 -4.01 -3.21
C GLU A 219 -2.72 -3.42 -2.14
N VAL A 220 -2.48 -3.76 -0.86
CA VAL A 220 -3.25 -3.19 0.27
C VAL A 220 -3.14 -1.67 0.30
N CYS A 221 -1.96 -1.13 0.01
CA CYS A 221 -1.78 0.32 -0.03
C CYS A 221 -2.71 0.96 -1.08
N GLY A 222 -2.75 0.40 -2.29
CA GLY A 222 -3.64 0.86 -3.36
C GLY A 222 -5.12 0.70 -3.03
N GLY A 223 -5.50 -0.40 -2.36
CA GLY A 223 -6.90 -0.72 -2.06
C GLY A 223 -7.55 0.12 -0.96
N LEU A 224 -6.76 0.65 -0.01
CA LEU A 224 -7.30 1.35 1.17
C LEU A 224 -6.94 2.84 1.25
N LYS A 225 -6.06 3.35 0.40
CA LYS A 225 -5.71 4.79 0.37
C LYS A 225 -6.93 5.71 0.24
N ASN A 226 -7.98 5.25 -0.44
CA ASN A 226 -9.17 6.05 -0.74
C ASN A 226 -9.96 6.39 0.53
N VAL A 227 -9.89 5.55 1.56
CA VAL A 227 -10.45 5.85 2.89
C VAL A 227 -9.75 7.05 3.53
N VAL A 228 -8.41 7.10 3.40
CA VAL A 228 -7.59 8.22 3.88
C VAL A 228 -7.88 9.49 3.06
N ALA A 229 -8.06 9.35 1.75
CA ALA A 229 -8.44 10.45 0.87
C ALA A 229 -9.80 11.07 1.23
N MET A 230 -10.78 10.27 1.66
CA MET A 230 -12.06 10.81 2.17
C MET A 230 -11.86 11.59 3.46
N ALA A 231 -11.06 11.08 4.40
CA ALA A 231 -10.73 11.83 5.62
C ALA A 231 -10.07 13.19 5.31
N ALA A 232 -9.17 13.20 4.33
CA ALA A 232 -8.53 14.41 3.83
C ALA A 232 -9.54 15.38 3.18
N GLY A 233 -10.49 14.86 2.40
CA GLY A 233 -11.58 15.64 1.81
C GLY A 233 -12.51 16.25 2.86
N PHE A 234 -12.85 15.51 3.93
CA PHE A 234 -13.60 16.08 5.05
C PHE A 234 -12.87 17.28 5.68
N CYS A 235 -11.54 17.22 5.79
CA CYS A 235 -10.74 18.36 6.25
C CYS A 235 -10.85 19.58 5.32
N ASP A 236 -10.83 19.33 4.00
CA ASP A 236 -10.94 20.38 2.99
C ASP A 236 -12.31 21.06 3.06
N GLY A 237 -13.40 20.28 3.11
CA GLY A 237 -14.77 20.83 3.18
C GLY A 237 -15.05 21.61 4.46
N LEU A 238 -14.40 21.22 5.57
CA LEU A 238 -14.47 21.93 6.85
C LEU A 238 -13.45 23.08 6.97
N LYS A 239 -12.60 23.28 5.98
CA LYS A 239 -11.56 24.33 5.96
C LYS A 239 -10.62 24.28 7.16
N LEU A 240 -10.22 23.07 7.59
CA LEU A 240 -9.35 22.87 8.78
C LEU A 240 -7.88 23.26 8.56
N GLY A 241 -7.48 23.52 7.32
CA GLY A 241 -6.11 23.90 6.95
C GLY A 241 -5.13 22.73 6.84
N GLY A 242 -3.92 23.03 6.34
CA GLY A 242 -2.92 22.03 5.98
C GLY A 242 -2.41 21.17 7.16
N ASN A 243 -2.24 21.76 8.34
CA ASN A 243 -1.72 21.05 9.51
C ASN A 243 -2.67 19.95 10.01
N ALA A 244 -3.96 20.25 10.09
CA ALA A 244 -4.97 19.28 10.50
C ALA A 244 -5.07 18.13 9.49
N LYS A 245 -5.10 18.49 8.19
CA LYS A 245 -5.11 17.51 7.09
C LYS A 245 -3.88 16.60 7.13
N ALA A 246 -2.68 17.16 7.29
CA ALA A 246 -1.45 16.39 7.40
C ALA A 246 -1.46 15.43 8.59
N ALA A 247 -1.95 15.88 9.76
CA ALA A 247 -2.08 15.02 10.94
C ALA A 247 -3.04 13.85 10.69
N ILE A 248 -4.18 14.09 10.03
CA ILE A 248 -5.17 13.06 9.70
C ILE A 248 -4.64 12.07 8.65
N VAL A 249 -3.96 12.55 7.60
CA VAL A 249 -3.32 11.69 6.60
C VAL A 249 -2.27 10.78 7.25
N ARG A 250 -1.46 11.31 8.18
CA ARG A 250 -0.48 10.52 8.93
C ARG A 250 -1.14 9.44 9.80
N ILE A 251 -2.31 9.70 10.39
CA ILE A 251 -3.09 8.69 11.12
C ILE A 251 -3.54 7.59 10.15
N GLY A 252 -4.04 7.98 8.98
CA GLY A 252 -4.50 7.05 7.95
C GLY A 252 -3.39 6.13 7.44
N LEU A 253 -2.19 6.68 7.21
CA LEU A 253 -1.00 5.89 6.85
C LEU A 253 -0.64 4.86 7.93
N GLU A 254 -0.72 5.23 9.21
CA GLU A 254 -0.45 4.29 10.30
C GLU A 254 -1.51 3.19 10.41
N GLU A 255 -2.79 3.50 10.16
CA GLU A 255 -3.85 2.50 10.12
C GLU A 255 -3.73 1.57 8.91
N LEU A 256 -3.37 2.10 7.75
CA LEU A 256 -3.07 1.34 6.54
C LEU A 256 -1.92 0.35 6.78
N ARG A 257 -0.81 0.84 7.35
CA ARG A 257 0.34 0.02 7.76
C ARG A 257 -0.07 -1.07 8.73
N ARG A 258 -0.82 -0.70 9.77
CA ARG A 258 -1.31 -1.64 10.78
C ARG A 258 -2.20 -2.72 10.19
N PHE A 259 -3.12 -2.35 9.30
CA PHE A 259 -4.04 -3.26 8.65
C PHE A 259 -3.30 -4.25 7.74
N GLY A 260 -2.45 -3.74 6.84
CA GLY A 260 -1.66 -4.60 5.94
C GLY A 260 -0.77 -5.59 6.70
N LYS A 261 -0.11 -5.15 7.77
CA LYS A 261 0.71 -6.05 8.61
C LYS A 261 -0.12 -7.13 9.31
N HIS A 262 -1.27 -6.78 9.87
CA HIS A 262 -2.07 -7.74 10.66
C HIS A 262 -2.90 -8.69 9.81
N VAL A 263 -3.41 -8.23 8.66
CA VAL A 263 -4.35 -9.02 7.83
C VAL A 263 -3.62 -9.77 6.72
N PHE A 264 -2.56 -9.18 6.17
CA PHE A 264 -1.88 -9.70 4.97
C PHE A 264 -0.37 -9.91 5.16
N ASN A 265 0.15 -9.76 6.39
CA ASN A 265 1.58 -9.90 6.67
C ASN A 265 2.48 -8.99 5.81
N ALA A 266 1.98 -7.81 5.41
CA ALA A 266 2.71 -6.84 4.60
C ALA A 266 4.01 -6.38 5.28
N GLN A 267 5.02 -6.05 4.47
CA GLN A 267 6.31 -5.55 4.96
C GLN A 267 6.21 -4.06 5.31
N GLU A 268 6.89 -3.65 6.38
CA GLU A 268 6.81 -2.28 6.89
C GLU A 268 7.46 -1.25 5.96
N SER A 269 8.53 -1.63 5.25
CA SER A 269 9.21 -0.79 4.27
C SER A 269 8.30 -0.42 3.09
N THR A 270 7.39 -1.31 2.68
CA THR A 270 6.50 -1.11 1.52
C THR A 270 5.60 0.11 1.66
N PHE A 271 5.25 0.50 2.89
CA PHE A 271 4.41 1.68 3.13
C PHE A 271 5.16 3.01 2.88
N PHE A 272 6.48 2.98 2.74
CA PHE A 272 7.30 4.14 2.36
C PHE A 272 7.55 4.24 0.85
N GLU A 273 7.12 3.25 0.08
CA GLU A 273 7.21 3.23 -1.38
C GLU A 273 6.14 4.13 -2.03
N SER A 274 6.24 4.34 -3.35
CA SER A 274 5.24 5.07 -4.14
C SER A 274 3.82 4.49 -3.96
N CYS A 275 3.66 3.16 -3.85
CA CYS A 275 2.36 2.56 -3.59
C CYS A 275 1.73 2.96 -2.25
N GLY A 276 2.56 3.22 -1.24
CA GLY A 276 2.16 3.58 0.12
C GLY A 276 2.02 5.08 0.30
N VAL A 277 3.04 5.72 0.87
CA VAL A 277 3.04 7.15 1.17
C VAL A 277 2.83 8.01 -0.08
N GLY A 278 3.42 7.64 -1.22
CA GLY A 278 3.25 8.38 -2.48
C GLY A 278 1.79 8.45 -2.91
N ASP A 279 1.15 7.31 -3.13
CA ASP A 279 -0.23 7.23 -3.64
C ASP A 279 -1.23 7.82 -2.64
N VAL A 280 -1.00 7.66 -1.33
CA VAL A 280 -1.82 8.29 -0.30
C VAL A 280 -1.72 9.81 -0.38
N LEU A 281 -0.51 10.38 -0.49
CA LEU A 281 -0.32 11.82 -0.61
C LEU A 281 -1.00 12.37 -1.88
N THR A 282 -0.74 11.77 -3.04
CA THR A 282 -1.38 12.21 -4.29
C THR A 282 -2.90 12.14 -4.20
N SER A 283 -3.45 11.09 -3.59
CA SER A 283 -4.90 10.96 -3.42
C SER A 283 -5.50 11.98 -2.46
N CYS A 284 -4.76 12.36 -1.43
CA CYS A 284 -5.22 13.30 -0.39
C CYS A 284 -5.04 14.77 -0.77
N TYR A 285 -4.13 15.10 -1.71
CA TYR A 285 -3.80 16.49 -2.04
C TYR A 285 -4.08 16.88 -3.48
N SER A 286 -4.14 15.92 -4.42
CA SER A 286 -4.41 16.24 -5.82
C SER A 286 -5.84 16.77 -6.01
N THR A 287 -5.97 17.76 -6.91
CA THR A 287 -7.26 18.30 -7.34
C THR A 287 -8.05 17.27 -8.15
N SER A 288 -7.39 16.31 -8.80
CA SER A 288 -8.01 15.21 -9.55
C SER A 288 -8.41 14.01 -8.69
N GLY A 289 -8.11 14.03 -7.38
CA GLY A 289 -8.46 12.98 -6.43
C GLY A 289 -9.98 12.88 -6.18
N ARG A 290 -10.65 11.95 -6.87
CA ARG A 290 -12.11 11.76 -6.84
C ARG A 290 -12.70 11.61 -5.42
N HIS A 291 -12.13 10.70 -4.61
CA HIS A 291 -12.59 10.46 -3.24
C HIS A 291 -12.46 11.70 -2.34
N ARG A 292 -11.33 12.42 -2.46
CA ARG A 292 -11.11 13.68 -1.74
C ARG A 292 -12.13 14.75 -2.16
N LEU A 293 -12.33 14.94 -3.47
CA LEU A 293 -13.26 15.92 -4.03
C LEU A 293 -14.71 15.67 -3.60
N CYS A 294 -15.15 14.41 -3.65
CA CYS A 294 -16.51 14.06 -3.23
C CYS A 294 -16.69 14.20 -1.71
N ALA A 295 -15.69 13.80 -0.90
CA ALA A 295 -15.73 13.98 0.55
C ALA A 295 -15.68 15.46 0.97
N GLU A 296 -14.94 16.29 0.24
CA GLU A 296 -14.94 17.75 0.39
C GLU A 296 -16.34 18.34 0.14
N ALA A 297 -16.98 17.93 -0.96
CA ALA A 297 -18.35 18.34 -1.27
C ALA A 297 -19.33 17.87 -0.18
N PHE A 298 -19.21 16.60 0.26
CA PHE A 298 -20.02 16.03 1.33
C PHE A 298 -19.92 16.83 2.63
N ALA A 299 -18.70 17.18 3.05
CA ALA A 299 -18.48 17.93 4.29
C ALA A 299 -18.88 19.42 4.19
N SER A 300 -18.80 20.01 3.00
CA SER A 300 -19.15 21.42 2.77
C SER A 300 -20.66 21.67 2.81
N THR A 301 -21.44 20.70 2.32
CA THR A 301 -22.90 20.78 2.32
C THR A 301 -23.42 20.15 3.61
N HIS A 302 -23.83 20.97 4.57
CA HIS A 302 -24.33 20.52 5.86
C HIS A 302 -25.45 19.48 5.66
N ALA A 303 -25.22 18.24 6.12
CA ALA A 303 -26.10 17.06 6.17
C ALA A 303 -27.30 17.02 5.20
N GLY A 304 -27.26 16.13 4.19
CA GLY A 304 -28.46 15.78 3.42
C GLY A 304 -28.26 15.29 2.00
N ARG A 305 -27.04 15.36 1.44
CA ARG A 305 -26.76 14.87 0.08
C ARG A 305 -26.37 13.40 0.10
N SER A 306 -26.94 12.62 -0.82
CA SER A 306 -26.50 11.25 -1.06
C SER A 306 -25.15 11.22 -1.81
N TRP A 307 -24.37 10.16 -1.62
CA TRP A 307 -23.14 9.94 -2.41
C TRP A 307 -23.44 9.92 -3.91
N ALA A 308 -24.56 9.34 -4.33
CA ALA A 308 -24.98 9.31 -5.73
C ALA A 308 -25.19 10.71 -6.33
N ASP A 309 -25.72 11.66 -5.55
CA ASP A 309 -25.88 13.05 -6.00
C ASP A 309 -24.55 13.78 -6.11
N ILE A 310 -23.61 13.49 -5.21
CA ILE A 310 -22.28 14.06 -5.22
C ILE A 310 -21.47 13.51 -6.40
N GLU A 311 -21.54 12.20 -6.64
CA GLU A 311 -20.88 11.55 -7.79
C GLU A 311 -21.37 12.13 -9.11
N ARG A 312 -22.70 12.24 -9.28
CA ARG A 312 -23.31 12.79 -10.49
C ARG A 312 -22.86 14.22 -10.77
N GLU A 313 -22.75 15.05 -9.74
CA GLU A 313 -22.28 16.42 -9.87
C GLU A 313 -20.76 16.52 -10.12
N LYS A 314 -19.96 15.78 -9.33
CA LYS A 314 -18.50 15.98 -9.28
C LYS A 314 -17.72 15.13 -10.28
N LEU A 315 -18.25 13.99 -10.70
CA LEU A 315 -17.46 12.96 -11.39
C LEU A 315 -17.91 12.70 -12.84
N GLY A 316 -18.95 13.38 -13.33
CA GLY A 316 -19.34 13.34 -14.75
C GLY A 316 -19.61 11.93 -15.30
N GLY A 317 -20.16 11.03 -14.48
CA GLY A 317 -20.47 9.64 -14.85
C GLY A 317 -19.46 8.59 -14.37
N GLN A 318 -18.37 8.99 -13.70
CA GLN A 318 -17.54 8.04 -12.95
C GLN A 318 -18.11 7.80 -11.55
N SER A 319 -17.81 6.64 -10.94
CA SER A 319 -18.27 6.26 -9.60
C SER A 319 -17.13 6.07 -8.60
N LEU A 320 -17.46 6.15 -7.31
CA LEU A 320 -16.62 5.78 -6.18
C LEU A 320 -16.90 4.32 -5.78
N ALA A 321 -16.52 3.39 -6.66
CA ALA A 321 -16.77 1.95 -6.47
C ALA A 321 -16.15 1.36 -5.18
N ASP A 322 -15.30 2.11 -4.47
CA ASP A 322 -14.65 1.69 -3.23
C ASP A 322 -15.43 2.06 -1.96
N LEU A 323 -16.57 2.77 -2.06
CA LEU A 323 -17.42 3.07 -0.90
C LEU A 323 -17.93 1.79 -0.22
N ASP A 324 -18.29 0.78 -1.02
CA ASP A 324 -18.69 -0.54 -0.51
C ASP A 324 -17.52 -1.25 0.19
N ALA A 325 -16.29 -1.06 -0.28
CA ALA A 325 -15.10 -1.62 0.36
C ALA A 325 -14.91 -1.06 1.78
N LEU A 326 -15.24 0.22 2.03
CA LEU A 326 -15.20 0.78 3.38
C LEU A 326 -16.29 0.18 4.29
N GLN A 327 -17.53 0.06 3.81
CA GLN A 327 -18.61 -0.58 4.59
C GLN A 327 -18.21 -2.02 4.97
N ASN A 328 -17.73 -2.78 3.99
CA ASN A 328 -17.28 -4.15 4.19
C ASN A 328 -16.05 -4.26 5.10
N LEU A 329 -15.11 -3.32 5.03
CA LEU A 329 -13.98 -3.24 5.95
C LEU A 329 -14.44 -3.10 7.39
N ILE A 330 -15.38 -2.19 7.65
CA ILE A 330 -15.89 -1.97 9.00
C ILE A 330 -16.70 -3.16 9.49
N THR A 331 -17.52 -3.77 8.64
CA THR A 331 -18.22 -5.02 8.96
C THR A 331 -17.24 -6.13 9.33
N TYR A 332 -16.20 -6.35 8.52
CA TYR A 332 -15.14 -7.33 8.82
C TYR A 332 -14.48 -7.08 10.19
N LEU A 333 -14.07 -5.82 10.46
CA LEU A 333 -13.44 -5.48 11.74
C LEU A 333 -14.37 -5.72 12.93
N ARG A 334 -15.67 -5.40 12.80
CA ARG A 334 -16.68 -5.67 13.83
C ARG A 334 -16.85 -7.17 14.06
N CYS A 335 -16.99 -7.97 13.00
CA CYS A 335 -17.12 -9.43 13.07
C CYS A 335 -15.89 -10.08 13.72
N LYS A 336 -14.68 -9.57 13.47
CA LYS A 336 -13.46 -10.06 14.12
C LYS A 336 -13.25 -9.51 15.56
N GLY A 337 -14.24 -8.83 16.14
CA GLY A 337 -14.15 -8.26 17.49
C GLY A 337 -13.04 -7.21 17.63
N VAL A 338 -12.63 -6.59 16.52
CA VAL A 338 -11.59 -5.57 16.53
C VAL A 338 -12.20 -4.26 17.04
N ALA A 339 -11.77 -3.85 18.24
CA ALA A 339 -12.19 -2.59 18.81
C ALA A 339 -11.92 -1.42 17.83
N SER A 340 -12.91 -0.53 17.66
CA SER A 340 -12.80 0.66 16.81
C SER A 340 -11.64 1.58 17.20
N SER A 341 -11.15 1.49 18.45
CA SER A 341 -9.94 2.18 18.91
C SER A 341 -8.65 1.70 18.25
N LYS A 342 -8.63 0.52 17.60
CA LYS A 342 -7.49 0.05 16.80
C LYS A 342 -7.46 0.65 15.39
N TYR A 343 -8.61 1.03 14.83
CA TYR A 343 -8.73 1.69 13.53
C TYR A 343 -9.69 2.90 13.62
N PRO A 344 -9.34 3.91 14.43
CA PRO A 344 -10.23 5.03 14.72
C PRO A 344 -10.54 5.88 13.50
N LEU A 345 -9.61 6.09 12.56
CA LEU A 345 -9.86 6.83 11.33
C LEU A 345 -10.78 6.05 10.41
N PHE A 346 -10.51 4.77 10.12
CA PHE A 346 -11.40 3.97 9.27
C PHE A 346 -12.83 3.94 9.83
N SER A 347 -12.96 3.70 11.14
CA SER A 347 -14.26 3.66 11.81
C SER A 347 -14.98 5.01 11.73
N LEU A 348 -14.27 6.11 11.98
CA LEU A 348 -14.87 7.45 12.00
C LEU A 348 -15.26 7.92 10.60
N VAL A 349 -14.42 7.65 9.59
CA VAL A 349 -14.73 7.95 8.19
C VAL A 349 -16.00 7.22 7.75
N HIS A 350 -16.14 5.94 8.11
CA HIS A 350 -17.37 5.18 7.85
C HIS A 350 -18.58 5.79 8.56
N SER A 351 -18.48 6.09 9.86
CA SER A 351 -19.60 6.65 10.60
C SER A 351 -20.03 8.03 10.08
N ILE A 352 -19.09 8.87 9.62
CA ILE A 352 -19.39 10.14 8.96
C ILE A 352 -20.07 9.89 7.60
N ALA A 353 -19.53 8.97 6.80
CA ALA A 353 -19.99 8.73 5.44
C ALA A 353 -21.36 8.03 5.37
N PHE A 354 -21.71 7.19 6.35
CA PHE A 354 -22.85 6.26 6.25
C PHE A 354 -23.78 6.23 7.48
N GLU A 355 -23.32 6.65 8.66
CA GLU A 355 -24.09 6.53 9.91
C GLU A 355 -24.59 7.90 10.43
N GLY A 356 -24.52 8.95 9.60
CA GLY A 356 -25.04 10.27 9.90
C GLY A 356 -24.22 11.07 10.93
N ARG A 357 -22.98 10.65 11.24
CA ARG A 357 -22.12 11.48 12.10
C ARG A 357 -21.71 12.78 11.38
N PRO A 358 -21.68 13.93 12.08
CA PRO A 358 -21.21 15.18 11.49
C PRO A 358 -19.76 15.08 11.03
N ALA A 359 -19.44 15.62 9.85
CA ALA A 359 -18.07 15.66 9.34
C ALA A 359 -17.10 16.36 10.31
N SER A 360 -17.58 17.35 11.07
CA SER A 360 -16.79 18.09 12.08
C SER A 360 -16.16 17.19 13.15
N GLU A 361 -16.73 16.00 13.39
CA GLU A 361 -16.16 15.02 14.31
C GLU A 361 -14.82 14.45 13.86
N ILE A 362 -14.39 14.65 12.60
CA ILE A 362 -13.04 14.26 12.15
C ILE A 362 -11.94 14.85 13.03
N THR A 363 -12.19 16.00 13.67
CA THR A 363 -11.29 16.66 14.63
C THR A 363 -11.09 15.88 15.93
N MET A 364 -12.00 14.96 16.29
CA MET A 364 -11.85 14.08 17.46
C MET A 364 -10.64 13.15 17.36
N LEU A 365 -10.10 12.93 16.15
CA LEU A 365 -8.85 12.19 15.97
C LEU A 365 -7.64 12.88 16.61
N ARG A 366 -7.71 14.19 16.90
CA ARG A 366 -6.69 14.94 17.65
C ARG A 366 -6.45 14.31 19.02
N ASP A 367 -7.53 14.04 19.75
CA ASP A 367 -7.47 13.67 21.16
C ASP A 367 -7.10 12.19 21.35
N ARG A 368 -7.24 11.37 20.28
CA ARG A 368 -6.83 9.96 20.29
C ARG A 368 -5.32 9.74 20.13
N HIS A 369 -4.59 10.79 19.72
CA HIS A 369 -3.13 10.79 19.63
C HIS A 369 -2.43 11.55 20.76
N ALA A 370 -3.19 12.11 21.71
CA ALA A 370 -2.64 12.73 22.91
C ALA A 370 -1.77 11.70 23.66
N TRP A 371 -0.46 11.95 23.64
CA TRP A 371 0.61 11.34 24.44
C TRP A 371 0.27 9.98 25.10
N ARG A 372 0.44 8.89 24.35
CA ARG A 372 0.77 7.59 24.97
C ARG A 372 2.28 7.49 25.00
N VAL A 373 2.90 7.69 26.16
CA VAL A 373 4.30 7.24 26.33
C VAL A 373 4.33 5.77 25.99
N LYS A 374 4.88 5.41 24.83
CA LYS A 374 5.32 4.04 24.60
C LYS A 374 6.57 3.88 25.47
N THR A 375 6.39 3.55 26.76
CA THR A 375 7.48 3.02 27.56
C THR A 375 7.82 1.63 27.04
N LYS A 376 8.50 1.57 25.89
CA LYS A 376 9.35 0.45 25.51
C LYS A 376 10.77 0.96 25.55
N SER A 377 11.30 1.10 26.76
CA SER A 377 12.75 1.12 26.98
C SER A 377 13.27 -0.27 26.57
N LYS A 378 13.61 -0.43 25.29
CA LYS A 378 14.34 -1.61 24.79
C LYS A 378 15.86 -1.38 24.76
N TYR A 379 16.31 -0.22 25.25
CA TYR A 379 17.70 0.01 25.60
C TYR A 379 17.84 -0.18 27.11
N PRO A 380 18.83 -0.94 27.60
CA PRO A 380 19.24 -0.76 28.98
C PRO A 380 19.58 0.72 29.14
N ARG A 381 19.15 1.35 30.23
CA ARG A 381 19.63 2.69 30.59
C ARG A 381 21.15 2.57 30.70
N PHE A 382 21.88 2.94 29.65
CA PHE A 382 23.29 3.22 29.83
C PHE A 382 23.33 4.42 30.77
N ALA A 383 24.03 4.23 31.89
CA ALA A 383 24.35 5.30 32.82
C ALA A 383 24.91 6.51 32.05
N PRO A 384 24.76 7.74 32.57
CA PRO A 384 25.07 9.01 31.87
C PRO A 384 26.55 9.23 31.50
N LEU A 385 27.38 8.18 31.51
CA LEU A 385 28.79 8.20 31.11
C LEU A 385 28.98 8.38 29.60
N GLY A 386 28.06 7.90 28.76
CA GLY A 386 28.18 8.00 27.30
C GLY A 386 28.04 9.42 26.76
N GLU A 387 27.05 10.17 27.25
CA GLU A 387 26.85 11.57 26.88
C GLU A 387 27.95 12.48 27.44
N LEU A 388 28.46 12.16 28.64
CA LEU A 388 29.60 12.86 29.22
C LEU A 388 30.89 12.62 28.41
N LEU A 389 31.12 11.40 27.91
CA LEU A 389 32.28 11.08 27.06
C LEU A 389 32.21 11.78 25.70
N ILE A 390 31.03 11.89 25.10
CA ILE A 390 30.86 12.64 23.84
C ILE A 390 31.08 14.13 24.09
N LEU A 391 30.55 14.68 25.19
CA LEU A 391 30.77 16.08 25.54
C LEU A 391 32.26 16.36 25.86
N VAL A 392 32.93 15.46 26.58
CA VAL A 392 34.38 15.55 26.86
C VAL A 392 35.19 15.43 25.58
N ALA A 393 34.83 14.55 24.65
CA ALA A 393 35.52 14.41 23.37
C ALA A 393 35.34 15.65 22.47
N VAL A 394 34.13 16.22 22.43
CA VAL A 394 33.84 17.45 21.67
C VAL A 394 34.57 18.65 22.29
N VAL A 395 34.59 18.76 23.62
CA VAL A 395 35.33 19.82 24.34
C VAL A 395 36.85 19.64 24.18
N ALA A 396 37.36 18.41 24.24
CA ALA A 396 38.78 18.12 24.03
C ALA A 396 39.21 18.44 22.58
N ALA A 397 38.39 18.08 21.59
CA ALA A 397 38.63 18.43 20.19
C ALA A 397 38.61 19.95 19.96
N ALA A 398 37.67 20.66 20.59
CA ALA A 398 37.62 22.13 20.52
C ALA A 398 38.84 22.80 21.19
N LEU A 399 39.32 22.26 22.32
CA LEU A 399 40.52 22.75 23.01
C LEU A 399 41.81 22.51 22.20
N VAL A 400 41.90 21.40 21.46
CA VAL A 400 43.05 21.12 20.57
C VAL A 400 43.10 22.07 19.37
N VAL A 401 41.96 22.60 18.92
CA VAL A 401 41.88 23.56 17.81
C VAL A 401 42.12 25.00 18.27
N LEU A 402 41.81 25.34 19.53
CA LEU A 402 41.85 26.72 20.04
C LEU A 402 43.12 27.09 20.81
N ILE A 403 44.01 26.14 21.11
CA ILE A 403 45.23 26.39 21.89
C ILE A 403 46.47 26.30 20.98
N PRO A 404 47.31 27.36 20.90
CA PRO A 404 48.55 27.32 20.13
C PRO A 404 49.45 26.15 20.58
N ARG A 405 50.02 25.41 19.61
CA ARG A 405 50.80 24.17 19.82
C ARG A 405 51.99 24.30 20.80
N GLU A 406 52.38 25.52 21.15
CA GLU A 406 53.52 25.81 22.02
C GLU A 406 53.19 25.78 23.52
N ALA A 407 51.89 25.74 23.91
CA ALA A 407 51.47 25.69 25.32
C ALA A 407 51.25 24.26 25.86
N ILE A 408 51.32 23.23 25.01
CA ILE A 408 51.08 21.82 25.39
C ILE A 408 52.42 21.09 25.52
N VAL A 409 53.29 21.56 26.41
CA VAL A 409 54.49 20.78 26.79
C VAL A 409 54.69 20.82 28.30
N ARG A 410 54.51 19.63 28.91
CA ARG A 410 55.00 19.13 30.21
C ARG A 410 54.07 18.94 31.43
N PRO A 411 52.98 19.69 31.70
CA PRO A 411 52.16 19.37 32.89
C PRO A 411 51.07 18.31 32.64
N VAL A 412 50.51 18.23 31.42
CA VAL A 412 49.26 17.47 31.17
C VAL A 412 49.51 15.96 30.98
N LEU A 413 50.65 15.54 30.42
CA LEU A 413 50.91 14.12 30.16
C LEU A 413 51.07 13.27 31.44
N GLY A 414 51.57 13.84 32.53
CA GLY A 414 51.75 13.12 33.80
C GLY A 414 50.43 12.81 34.52
N SER A 415 49.45 13.70 34.44
CA SER A 415 48.14 13.53 35.09
C SER A 415 47.27 12.46 34.40
N TRP A 416 47.43 12.30 33.07
CA TRP A 416 46.66 11.33 32.29
C TRP A 416 47.14 9.88 32.47
N GLN A 417 48.43 9.65 32.70
CA GLN A 417 48.94 8.32 33.04
C GLN A 417 48.41 7.84 34.40
N ALA A 418 48.36 8.71 35.41
CA ALA A 418 47.84 8.37 36.73
C ALA A 418 46.33 8.04 36.70
N ALA A 419 45.54 8.78 35.90
CA ALA A 419 44.10 8.52 35.73
C ALA A 419 43.83 7.20 34.98
N GLY A 420 44.63 6.89 33.95
CA GLY A 420 44.51 5.63 33.20
C GLY A 420 44.75 4.39 34.06
N SER A 421 45.74 4.43 34.97
CA SER A 421 46.05 3.32 35.87
C SER A 421 44.93 3.04 36.89
N GLN A 422 44.25 4.07 37.40
CA GLN A 422 43.14 3.90 38.33
C GLN A 422 41.88 3.32 37.66
N ILE A 423 41.61 3.71 36.40
CA ILE A 423 40.49 3.17 35.63
C ILE A 423 40.71 1.68 35.30
N ALA A 424 41.94 1.31 34.92
CA ALA A 424 42.28 -0.08 34.63
C ALA A 424 42.12 -1.01 35.85
N ALA A 425 42.49 -0.55 37.05
CA ALA A 425 42.34 -1.31 38.30
C ALA A 425 40.87 -1.51 38.70
N ALA A 426 39.99 -0.53 38.43
CA ALA A 426 38.56 -0.63 38.72
C ALA A 426 37.81 -1.58 37.76
N SER A 427 38.30 -1.75 36.53
CA SER A 427 37.71 -2.67 35.55
C SER A 427 38.01 -4.15 35.83
N THR A 428 39.20 -4.48 36.35
CA THR A 428 39.58 -5.87 36.66
C THR A 428 38.85 -6.44 37.87
N SER A 429 38.52 -5.60 38.88
CA SER A 429 37.77 -6.06 40.06
C SER A 429 36.29 -6.33 39.79
N ARG A 430 35.71 -5.71 38.75
CA ARG A 430 34.31 -5.94 38.33
C ARG A 430 34.15 -7.11 37.37
N PHE A 431 35.19 -7.43 36.60
CA PHE A 431 35.15 -8.57 35.66
C PHE A 431 35.25 -9.93 36.37
N SER A 432 35.96 -10.03 37.50
CA SER A 432 36.04 -11.26 38.29
C SER A 432 34.76 -11.61 39.04
N ALA A 433 33.90 -10.63 39.34
CA ALA A 433 32.61 -10.85 39.99
C ALA A 433 31.51 -11.38 39.04
N LEU A 434 31.70 -11.29 37.72
CA LEU A 434 30.73 -11.71 36.70
C LEU A 434 30.81 -13.21 36.33
N PHE A 435 31.83 -13.94 36.79
CA PHE A 435 32.09 -15.33 36.42
C PHE A 435 32.23 -16.31 37.60
N ALA A 436 31.80 -15.95 38.81
CA ALA A 436 31.74 -16.89 39.93
C ALA A 436 30.55 -17.86 39.76
N PRO A 437 30.73 -19.19 39.82
CA PRO A 437 29.64 -20.15 39.74
C PRO A 437 28.73 -20.05 40.98
N ALA A 438 27.41 -19.99 40.78
CA ALA A 438 26.42 -19.95 41.85
C ALA A 438 26.39 -21.29 42.61
N ALA A 439 26.65 -21.24 43.93
CA ALA A 439 26.44 -22.37 44.82
C ALA A 439 24.94 -22.63 45.04
N GLU A 440 24.53 -23.89 44.88
CA GLU A 440 23.17 -24.37 45.13
C GLU A 440 22.77 -24.20 46.60
N ALA A 441 21.55 -23.71 46.86
CA ALA A 441 20.91 -23.75 48.17
C ALA A 441 19.52 -24.40 48.05
N PRO A 442 19.08 -25.17 49.07
CA PRO A 442 18.11 -26.26 48.88
C PRO A 442 16.64 -25.82 49.00
N LEU A 443 15.79 -26.53 48.25
CA LEU A 443 14.33 -26.41 48.21
C LEU A 443 13.68 -26.72 49.57
N GLN A 444 12.85 -25.80 50.08
CA GLN A 444 11.89 -26.09 51.15
C GLN A 444 10.49 -26.41 50.59
N PRO A 445 9.77 -27.40 51.16
CA PRO A 445 8.48 -27.84 50.64
C PRO A 445 7.31 -26.97 51.17
N MET A 446 6.44 -26.49 50.28
CA MET A 446 5.16 -25.90 50.66
C MET A 446 4.11 -26.97 50.94
N LYS A 447 3.52 -26.88 52.14
CA LYS A 447 2.45 -27.73 52.69
C LYS A 447 1.12 -27.53 51.96
N GLY A 448 0.44 -28.64 51.69
CA GLY A 448 -0.93 -28.66 51.21
C GLY A 448 -1.99 -28.40 52.29
N LYS A 449 -3.11 -27.79 51.86
CA LYS A 449 -4.47 -27.82 52.43
C LYS A 449 -5.38 -27.47 51.24
N GLY A 450 -6.51 -28.09 50.94
CA GLY A 450 -7.34 -29.11 51.56
C GLY A 450 -8.69 -29.04 50.82
N LYS A 451 -9.23 -30.19 50.41
CA LYS A 451 -10.55 -30.35 49.78
C LYS A 451 -11.65 -29.81 50.70
N GLY A 452 -12.64 -29.15 50.13
CA GLY A 452 -13.87 -28.72 50.81
C GLY A 452 -15.06 -28.81 49.84
N ASP A 453 -15.70 -29.97 49.84
CA ASP A 453 -16.97 -30.29 49.20
C ASP A 453 -18.12 -29.71 50.06
N ARG A 454 -19.14 -29.09 49.44
CA ARG A 454 -20.51 -29.01 50.00
C ARG A 454 -21.54 -28.56 48.96
N ARG A 455 -22.57 -29.39 48.87
CA ARG A 455 -23.79 -29.31 48.06
C ARG A 455 -24.84 -28.33 48.61
N HIS A 456 -25.80 -28.04 47.72
CA HIS A 456 -27.24 -27.77 47.92
C HIS A 456 -27.76 -26.33 48.09
N GLY A 457 -28.81 -26.05 47.30
CA GLY A 457 -29.78 -24.98 47.56
C GLY A 457 -30.51 -24.50 46.29
N LYS A 458 -31.58 -25.20 45.88
CA LYS A 458 -32.61 -24.68 44.96
C LYS A 458 -33.43 -23.58 45.66
N ALA A 459 -33.80 -22.54 44.92
CA ALA A 459 -35.14 -21.95 44.87
C ALA A 459 -35.24 -21.12 43.59
#